data_AF-A0A2E4W8T7-F1
#
_entry.id   AF-A0A2E4W8T7-F1
#
_cell.length_a   1.000
_cell.length_b   1.000
_cell.length_c   1.000
_cell.angle_alpha   90.00
_cell.angle_beta   90.00
_cell.angle_gamma   90.00
#
_symmetry.space_group_name_H-M   'P 1'
#
loop_
_entity.id
_entity.type
_entity.pdbx_description
1 polymer ?
#
loop_
_entity_poly.entity_id
_entity_poly.type
_entity_poly.pdbx_seq_one_letter_code
_entity_poly.pdbx_strand_id
1 'polypeptide(L)'
;MCELRMKIVLIPLAILLFVFIYPFAEYMVDCPTAVDNPVGNNDCTFTKHILWVVVAQLSLTEYGFPPDTLLNFDVTANPDAAESWNYIPMLVVTIATVIIIKVKTKRDWKRMYKDELR
;
A
#
# COMPACT_ATOMS: atom_id res chain seq x y z
N MET A 1 -7.60 7.91 24.59
CA MET A 1 -6.55 6.91 24.24
C MET A 1 -6.96 5.90 23.15
N CYS A 2 -8.25 5.57 22.96
CA CYS A 2 -8.70 4.64 21.92
C CYS A 2 -8.54 5.14 20.46
N GLU A 3 -8.83 6.43 20.18
CA GLU A 3 -8.78 6.95 18.81
C GLU A 3 -7.38 6.92 18.18
N LEU A 4 -6.34 7.28 18.94
CA LEU A 4 -4.97 7.27 18.43
C LEU A 4 -4.51 5.85 18.07
N ARG A 5 -4.95 4.84 18.83
CA ARG A 5 -4.60 3.42 18.57
C ARG A 5 -5.29 2.89 17.31
N MET A 6 -6.54 3.28 17.05
CA MET A 6 -7.22 2.92 15.80
C MET A 6 -6.57 3.59 14.59
N LYS A 7 -6.23 4.89 14.67
CA LYS A 7 -5.57 5.60 13.57
C LYS A 7 -4.23 4.96 13.17
N ILE A 8 -3.44 4.48 14.13
CA ILE A 8 -2.14 3.83 13.86
C ILE A 8 -2.30 2.51 13.08
N VAL A 9 -3.41 1.78 13.24
CA VAL A 9 -3.70 0.56 12.43
C VAL A 9 -4.29 0.93 11.07
N LEU A 10 -5.15 1.95 11.05
CA LEU A 10 -5.88 2.35 9.85
C LEU A 10 -4.95 2.89 8.75
N ILE A 11 -3.88 3.61 9.11
CA ILE A 11 -2.92 4.15 8.13
C ILE A 11 -2.26 3.04 7.30
N PRO A 12 -1.52 2.07 7.89
CA PRO A 12 -0.88 1.01 7.10
C PRO A 12 -1.91 0.14 6.38
N LEU A 13 -3.10 -0.08 6.96
CA LEU A 13 -4.19 -0.78 6.30
C LEU A 13 -4.68 -0.04 5.04
N ALA A 14 -4.86 1.28 5.11
CA ALA A 14 -5.28 2.08 3.96
C ALA A 14 -4.22 2.07 2.85
N ILE A 15 -2.94 2.14 3.22
CA ILE A 15 -1.83 2.08 2.26
C ILE A 15 -1.76 0.69 1.62
N LEU A 16 -1.93 -0.38 2.39
CA LEU A 16 -2.01 -1.74 1.87
C LEU A 16 -3.16 -1.88 0.86
N LEU A 17 -4.34 -1.35 1.18
CA LEU A 17 -5.49 -1.36 0.26
C LEU A 17 -5.19 -0.55 -1.01
N PHE A 18 -4.54 0.61 -0.88
CA PHE A 18 -4.12 1.40 -2.04
C PHE A 18 -3.19 0.59 -2.96
N VAL A 19 -2.09 0.02 -2.43
CA VAL A 19 -1.15 -0.79 -3.21
C VAL A 19 -1.84 -1.99 -3.84
N PHE A 20 -2.79 -2.61 -3.14
CA PHE A 20 -3.53 -3.76 -3.63
C PHE A 20 -4.51 -3.40 -4.76
N ILE A 21 -5.22 -2.28 -4.65
CA ILE A 21 -6.31 -1.90 -5.57
C ILE A 21 -5.78 -1.12 -6.79
N TYR A 22 -4.71 -0.34 -6.63
CA TYR A 22 -4.23 0.57 -7.65
C TYR A 22 -3.99 -0.06 -9.03
N PRO A 23 -3.34 -1.24 -9.17
CA PRO A 23 -3.13 -1.87 -10.48
C PRO A 23 -4.42 -2.12 -11.26
N PHE A 24 -5.50 -2.45 -10.55
CA PHE A 24 -6.80 -2.69 -11.17
C PHE A 24 -7.51 -1.40 -11.54
N ALA A 25 -7.43 -0.39 -10.67
CA ALA A 25 -8.05 0.90 -10.92
C ALA A 25 -7.38 1.63 -12.10
N GLU A 26 -6.05 1.57 -12.17
CA GLU A 26 -5.26 2.19 -13.23
C GLU A 26 -5.54 1.54 -14.60
N TYR A 27 -5.67 0.21 -14.65
CA TYR A 27 -6.00 -0.53 -15.87
C TYR A 27 -7.38 -0.17 -16.46
N MET A 28 -8.30 0.34 -15.64
CA MET A 28 -9.65 0.74 -16.09
C MET A 28 -9.74 2.19 -16.57
N VAL A 29 -8.66 2.97 -16.43
CA VAL A 29 -8.64 4.40 -16.75
C VAL A 29 -7.68 4.65 -17.89
N ASP A 30 -8.18 4.81 -19.11
CA ASP A 30 -7.35 5.17 -20.25
C ASP A 30 -7.06 6.68 -20.30
N CYS A 31 -5.82 7.03 -20.63
CA CYS A 31 -5.47 8.42 -20.89
C CYS A 31 -6.00 8.88 -22.27
N PRO A 32 -6.42 10.15 -22.41
CA PRO A 32 -6.82 10.66 -23.72
C PRO A 32 -5.64 10.66 -24.68
N THR A 33 -5.91 10.53 -25.99
CA THR A 33 -4.83 10.51 -26.97
C THR A 33 -4.11 11.87 -27.04
N ALA A 34 -2.81 11.84 -27.32
CA ALA A 34 -2.02 13.06 -27.50
C ALA A 34 -2.47 13.92 -28.71
N VAL A 35 -3.20 13.31 -29.66
CA VAL A 35 -3.72 14.00 -30.86
C VAL A 35 -4.97 14.82 -30.50
N ASP A 36 -5.87 14.26 -29.70
CA ASP A 36 -7.13 14.91 -29.33
C ASP A 36 -6.96 15.90 -28.18
N ASN A 37 -6.10 15.59 -27.20
CA ASN A 37 -5.82 16.46 -26.07
C ASN A 37 -4.38 16.28 -25.56
N PRO A 38 -3.40 17.03 -26.10
CA PRO A 38 -1.99 16.85 -25.75
C PRO A 38 -1.70 17.16 -24.26
N VAL A 39 -2.36 18.19 -23.70
CA VAL A 39 -2.18 18.57 -22.29
C VAL A 39 -2.76 17.50 -21.37
N GLY A 40 -4.00 17.08 -21.63
CA GLY A 40 -4.66 16.04 -20.84
C GLY A 40 -3.96 14.69 -20.92
N ASN A 41 -3.38 14.34 -22.08
CA ASN A 41 -2.56 13.15 -22.22
C ASN A 41 -1.33 13.23 -21.30
N ASN A 42 -0.58 14.33 -21.37
CA ASN A 42 0.63 14.52 -20.58
C ASN A 42 0.35 14.51 -19.06
N ASP A 43 -0.70 15.20 -18.62
CA ASP A 43 -1.06 15.23 -17.19
C ASP A 43 -1.50 13.84 -16.69
N CYS A 44 -2.26 13.11 -17.50
CA CYS A 44 -2.71 11.76 -17.17
C CYS A 44 -1.54 10.77 -17.09
N THR A 45 -0.68 10.73 -18.11
CA THR A 45 0.47 9.81 -18.14
C THR A 45 1.46 10.13 -17.02
N PHE A 46 1.72 11.41 -16.76
CA PHE A 46 2.56 11.84 -15.65
C PHE A 46 2.00 11.42 -14.29
N THR A 47 0.69 11.60 -14.08
CA THR A 47 0.02 11.20 -12.83
C THR A 47 0.09 9.69 -12.62
N LYS A 48 -0.19 8.89 -13.66
CA LYS A 48 -0.05 7.43 -13.60
C LYS A 48 1.38 7.01 -13.26
N HIS A 49 2.36 7.63 -13.91
CA HIS A 49 3.77 7.31 -13.65
C HIS A 49 4.17 7.56 -12.19
N ILE A 50 3.81 8.71 -11.62
CA ILE A 50 4.09 9.01 -10.20
C ILE A 50 3.45 7.98 -9.27
N LEU A 51 2.20 7.60 -9.53
CA LEU A 51 1.52 6.62 -8.71
C LEU A 51 2.17 5.23 -8.79
N TRP A 52 2.67 4.84 -9.97
CA TRP A 52 3.47 3.63 -10.13
C TRP A 52 4.81 3.70 -9.39
N VAL A 53 5.50 4.84 -9.39
CA VAL A 53 6.72 5.03 -8.56
C VAL A 53 6.39 4.84 -7.08
N VAL A 54 5.28 5.40 -6.60
CA VAL A 54 4.84 5.22 -5.20
C VAL A 54 4.53 3.74 -4.91
N VAL A 55 3.85 3.04 -5.83
CA VAL A 55 3.58 1.60 -5.70
C VAL A 55 4.88 0.82 -5.67
N ALA A 56 5.86 1.12 -6.53
CA ALA A 56 7.15 0.45 -6.57
C ALA A 56 7.94 0.62 -5.26
N GLN A 57 7.90 1.82 -4.66
CA GLN A 57 8.52 2.11 -3.37
C GLN A 57 7.87 1.34 -2.23
N LEU A 58 6.54 1.37 -2.16
CA LEU A 58 5.79 0.66 -1.11
C LEU A 58 5.89 -0.86 -1.26
N SER A 59 6.05 -1.33 -2.50
CA SER A 59 6.28 -2.73 -2.87
C SER A 59 7.73 -3.18 -2.72
N LEU A 60 8.65 -2.25 -2.41
CA LEU A 60 10.10 -2.44 -2.38
C LEU A 60 10.73 -2.95 -3.68
N THR A 61 9.97 -2.96 -4.78
CA THR A 61 10.43 -3.44 -6.10
C THR A 61 11.46 -2.49 -6.69
N GLU A 62 11.37 -1.18 -6.41
CA GLU A 62 12.43 -0.20 -6.74
C GLU A 62 13.77 -0.56 -6.06
N TYR A 63 13.73 -1.27 -4.93
CA TYR A 63 14.92 -1.73 -4.19
C TYR A 63 15.32 -3.18 -4.50
N GLY A 64 14.76 -3.78 -5.55
CA GLY A 64 15.11 -5.12 -6.01
C GLY A 64 14.33 -6.27 -5.37
N PHE A 65 13.23 -5.99 -4.66
CA PHE A 65 12.29 -7.06 -4.32
C PHE A 65 11.59 -7.57 -5.60
N PRO A 66 11.34 -8.88 -5.72
CA PRO A 66 10.63 -9.41 -6.87
C PRO A 66 9.16 -8.94 -6.86
N PRO A 67 8.57 -8.64 -8.03
CA PRO A 67 7.13 -8.42 -8.14
C PRO A 67 6.36 -9.70 -7.81
N ASP A 68 5.12 -9.53 -7.33
CA ASP A 68 4.25 -10.65 -6.98
C ASP A 68 3.67 -11.30 -8.23
N THR A 69 3.82 -12.63 -8.32
CA THR A 69 3.25 -13.44 -9.41
C THR A 69 1.87 -14.00 -9.09
N LEU A 70 1.33 -13.72 -7.89
CA LEU A 70 0.08 -14.33 -7.42
C LEU A 70 -1.11 -14.10 -8.36
N LEU A 71 -1.18 -12.90 -8.95
CA LEU A 71 -2.27 -12.52 -9.85
C LEU A 71 -1.93 -12.68 -11.33
N ASN A 72 -0.70 -13.09 -11.67
CA ASN A 72 -0.20 -13.26 -13.04
C ASN A 72 -0.73 -12.17 -13.99
N PHE A 73 -0.46 -10.90 -13.66
CA PHE A 73 -0.76 -9.81 -14.58
C PHE A 73 -0.09 -10.09 -15.91
N ASP A 74 -0.89 -10.07 -16.98
CA ASP A 74 -0.34 -10.23 -18.32
C ASP A 74 0.53 -9.01 -18.62
N VAL A 75 1.83 -9.25 -18.86
CA VAL A 75 2.82 -8.21 -19.16
C VAL A 75 2.41 -7.39 -20.38
N THR A 76 1.61 -7.98 -21.28
CA THR A 76 1.09 -7.29 -22.46
C THR A 76 -0.12 -6.39 -22.16
N ALA A 77 -0.84 -6.65 -21.07
CA ALA A 77 -2.00 -5.88 -20.66
C ALA A 77 -1.65 -4.80 -19.62
N ASN A 78 -0.82 -5.13 -18.63
CA ASN A 78 -0.38 -4.17 -17.61
C ASN A 78 1.10 -4.44 -17.23
N PRO A 79 2.06 -3.90 -18.01
CA PRO A 79 3.48 -4.12 -17.77
C PRO A 79 3.94 -3.51 -16.44
N ASP A 80 3.42 -2.34 -16.07
CA ASP A 80 3.79 -1.66 -14.83
C ASP A 80 3.38 -2.49 -13.59
N ALA A 81 2.20 -3.11 -13.62
CA ALA A 81 1.76 -4.03 -12.58
C ALA A 81 2.61 -5.29 -12.52
N ALA A 82 3.02 -5.85 -13.65
CA ALA A 82 3.84 -7.05 -13.69
C ALA A 82 5.25 -6.83 -13.11
N GLU A 83 5.80 -5.62 -13.22
CA GLU A 83 7.17 -5.31 -12.78
C GLU A 83 7.25 -4.64 -11.41
N SER A 84 6.28 -3.83 -11.05
CA SER A 84 6.38 -2.91 -9.90
C SER A 84 5.53 -3.33 -8.70
N TRP A 85 4.61 -4.27 -8.85
CA TRP A 85 3.62 -4.57 -7.82
C TRP A 85 4.04 -5.71 -6.89
N ASN A 86 4.12 -5.45 -5.59
CA ASN A 86 4.24 -6.47 -4.55
C ASN A 86 3.53 -5.99 -3.26
N TYR A 87 2.51 -6.72 -2.82
CA TYR A 87 1.73 -6.31 -1.64
C TYR A 87 2.29 -6.87 -0.32
N ILE A 88 3.22 -7.83 -0.37
CA ILE A 88 3.76 -8.52 0.80
C ILE A 88 4.42 -7.56 1.79
N PRO A 89 5.31 -6.62 1.40
CA PRO A 89 5.92 -5.69 2.35
C PRO A 89 4.88 -4.90 3.15
N MET A 90 3.86 -4.38 2.46
CA MET A 90 2.78 -3.62 3.11
C MET A 90 1.91 -4.50 4.01
N LEU A 91 1.68 -5.76 3.63
CA LEU A 91 0.97 -6.72 4.48
C LEU A 91 1.74 -7.00 5.78
N VAL A 92 3.06 -7.20 5.67
CA VAL A 92 3.95 -7.43 6.82
C VAL A 92 3.92 -6.22 7.75
N VAL A 93 4.04 -4.99 7.22
CA VAL A 93 3.95 -3.75 8.01
C VAL A 93 2.61 -3.65 8.74
N THR A 94 1.51 -3.97 8.06
CA THR A 94 0.16 -3.92 8.64
C THR A 94 0.02 -4.91 9.79
N ILE A 95 0.43 -6.17 9.61
CA ILE A 95 0.38 -7.21 10.63
C ILE A 95 1.29 -6.85 11.82
N ALA A 96 2.52 -6.41 11.56
CA ALA A 96 3.46 -6.00 12.60
C ALA A 96 2.89 -4.86 13.45
N THR A 97 2.25 -3.88 12.82
CA THR A 97 1.59 -2.76 13.52
C THR A 97 0.49 -3.25 14.46
N VAL A 98 -0.36 -4.17 14.00
CA VAL A 98 -1.43 -4.78 14.82
C VAL A 98 -0.84 -5.53 16.02
N ILE A 99 0.22 -6.33 15.80
CA ILE A 99 0.88 -7.10 16.87
C ILE A 99 1.48 -6.15 17.91
N ILE A 100 2.20 -5.11 17.49
CA ILE A 100 2.83 -4.13 18.38
C ILE A 100 1.80 -3.46 19.28
N ILE A 101 0.64 -3.07 18.72
CA ILE A 101 -0.43 -2.44 19.48
C ILE A 101 -1.06 -3.42 20.48
N LYS A 102 -1.33 -4.66 20.07
CA LYS A 102 -1.84 -5.69 20.99
C LYS A 102 -0.88 -5.97 22.14
N VAL A 103 0.42 -6.09 21.86
CA VAL A 103 1.46 -6.31 22.87
C VAL A 103 1.57 -5.13 23.83
N LYS A 104 1.55 -3.88 23.34
CA LYS A 104 1.53 -2.69 24.21
C LYS A 104 0.28 -2.66 25.10
N THR A 105 -0.89 -2.96 24.53
CA THR A 105 -2.16 -3.00 25.30
C THR A 105 -2.10 -4.01 26.44
N LYS A 106 -1.61 -5.24 26.19
CA LYS A 106 -1.43 -6.24 27.26
C LYS A 106 -0.45 -5.79 28.34
N ARG A 107 0.64 -5.12 27.98
CA ARG A 107 1.64 -4.62 28.95
C ARG A 107 1.08 -3.50 29.83
N ASP A 108 0.28 -2.61 29.25
CA ASP A 108 -0.37 -1.52 29.99
C ASP A 108 -1.38 -2.09 30.99
N TRP A 109 -2.18 -3.07 30.56
CA TRP A 109 -3.15 -3.74 31.42
C TRP A 109 -2.50 -4.46 32.61
N LYS A 110 -1.38 -5.16 32.37
CA LYS A 110 -0.59 -5.80 33.45
C LYS A 110 0.01 -4.80 34.43
N ARG A 111 0.39 -3.59 33.98
CA ARG A 111 0.90 -2.54 34.86
C ARG A 111 -0.18 -2.04 35.81
N MET A 112 -1.35 -1.68 35.27
CA MET A 112 -2.50 -1.23 36.07
C MET A 112 -2.88 -2.24 37.17
N TYR A 113 -3.02 -3.52 36.81
CA TYR A 113 -3.36 -4.56 37.79
C TYR A 113 -2.31 -4.72 38.91
N LYS A 114 -1.02 -4.51 38.59
CA LYS A 114 0.06 -4.58 39.58
C LYS A 114 0.03 -3.39 40.55
N ASP A 115 -0.39 -2.22 40.08
CA ASP A 115 -0.47 -1.01 40.90
C ASP A 115 -1.69 -1.04 41.84
N GLU A 116 -2.77 -1.74 41.47
CA GLU A 116 -3.98 -1.91 42.29
C GLU A 116 -3.82 -2.95 43.43
N LEU A 117 -2.84 -3.85 43.29
CA LEU A 117 -2.51 -4.88 44.29
C LEU A 117 -1.49 -4.43 45.35
N ARG A 118 -1.04 -3.17 45.30
CA ARG A 118 -0.07 -2.58 46.22
C ARG A 118 -0.73 -1.50 47.06
#